data_AF-A0A960ACM3-F1
#
_entry.id   AF-A0A960ACM3-F1
#
_cell.length_a   1.000
_cell.length_b   1.000
_cell.length_c   1.000
_cell.angle_alpha   90.00
_cell.angle_beta   90.00
_cell.angle_gamma   90.00
#
_symmetry.space_group_name_H-M   'P 1'
#
loop_
_entity.id
_entity.type
_entity.pdbx_description
1 polymer ?
#
loop_
_entity_poly.entity_id
_entity_poly.type
_entity_poly.pdbx_seq_one_letter_code
_entity_poly.pdbx_strand_id
1 'polypeptide(L)'
;MTQHTLAELERALQGDDLPGAGPDLATIRTRGVTRRRHHALAVCAAAIATVLLLGALTGGLRGGADAARDGQGVPPASQPHELSPLAARALADVPGAEQVSDWQVVLPDPGVATAWPQRVRDEQLQGTPVATGAHHYAGVTAYDADAWPSWLYQGVAAIEQDMGDGDSYPVGSTDMGILVDTGQAYLGCVGRSADRCGAAYLTRDDRGWVYEWGMGTEDFLRPGSDMEVFLSDDYASGEPGRLVLAGLPGTDVAKVVLVTTDGTRVPGTVEAGSVVPGSTMMWGRVQGDLAAVIAYDSSGEVIEDHELQPCSSPVDCEVR
;
A
#
# COMPACT_ATOMS: atom_id res chain seq x y z
N MET A 1 -12.01 17.96 24.33
CA MET A 1 -11.81 16.62 23.76
C MET A 1 -11.02 15.83 24.77
N THR A 2 -11.65 14.86 25.41
CA THR A 2 -10.98 13.92 26.32
C THR A 2 -10.36 12.82 25.46
N GLN A 3 -9.03 12.69 25.48
CA GLN A 3 -8.34 11.53 24.93
C GLN A 3 -8.67 10.34 25.84
N HIS A 4 -9.30 9.32 25.27
CA HIS A 4 -9.52 8.06 25.96
C HIS A 4 -8.38 7.10 25.61
N THR A 5 -7.95 6.31 26.58
CA THR A 5 -6.97 5.24 26.29
C THR A 5 -7.69 4.06 25.62
N LEU A 6 -7.00 3.28 24.80
CA LEU A 6 -7.54 2.08 24.13
C LEU A 6 -8.29 1.17 25.13
N ALA A 7 -7.74 0.99 26.32
CA ALA A 7 -8.32 0.21 27.41
C ALA A 7 -9.62 0.80 28.01
N GLU A 8 -9.87 2.11 27.86
CA GLU A 8 -11.12 2.76 28.28
C GLU A 8 -12.24 2.56 27.26
N LEU A 9 -11.91 2.60 25.97
CA LEU A 9 -12.85 2.33 24.88
C LEU A 9 -13.33 0.87 24.92
N GLU A 10 -12.41 -0.06 25.17
CA GLU A 10 -12.69 -1.49 25.31
C GLU A 10 -13.59 -1.81 26.51
N ARG A 11 -13.44 -1.07 27.62
CA ARG A 11 -14.28 -1.25 28.81
C ARG A 11 -15.72 -0.78 28.59
N ALA A 12 -15.92 0.22 27.73
CA ALA A 12 -17.24 0.69 27.34
C ALA A 12 -17.97 -0.32 26.44
N LEU A 13 -17.23 -1.07 25.61
CA LEU A 13 -17.78 -2.11 24.73
C LEU A 13 -18.14 -3.42 25.45
N GLN A 14 -17.60 -3.65 26.65
CA GLN A 14 -17.94 -4.82 27.49
C GLN A 14 -19.25 -4.66 28.27
N GLY A 15 -19.81 -3.45 28.35
CA GLY A 15 -21.11 -3.19 28.97
C GLY A 15 -22.20 -3.09 27.91
N ASP A 16 -23.24 -3.93 28.01
CA ASP A 16 -24.42 -3.97 27.11
C ASP A 16 -25.33 -2.71 27.16
N ASP A 17 -24.79 -1.51 27.41
CA ASP A 17 -25.56 -0.26 27.48
C ASP A 17 -25.01 0.80 26.53
N LEU A 18 -25.51 0.82 25.29
CA LEU A 18 -25.54 2.03 24.47
C LEU A 18 -26.98 2.36 24.06
N PRO A 19 -27.61 3.43 24.61
CA PRO A 19 -28.89 3.91 24.12
C PRO A 19 -28.74 4.51 22.72
N GLY A 20 -29.69 4.14 21.84
CA GLY A 20 -29.61 4.39 20.41
C GLY A 20 -29.58 5.87 19.98
N ALA A 21 -28.67 6.14 19.05
CA ALA A 21 -28.88 6.88 17.81
C ALA A 21 -27.62 6.65 16.95
N GLY A 22 -27.63 5.59 16.13
CA GLY A 22 -26.57 5.38 15.16
C GLY A 22 -26.47 6.57 14.20
N PRO A 23 -25.27 6.90 13.68
CA PRO A 23 -25.06 8.08 12.86
C PRO A 23 -25.91 8.05 11.58
N ASP A 24 -26.45 9.21 11.19
CA ASP A 24 -27.28 9.35 9.99
C ASP A 24 -26.44 9.21 8.70
N LEU A 25 -26.40 7.98 8.21
CA LEU A 25 -25.71 7.56 6.98
C LEU A 25 -26.19 8.31 5.73
N ALA A 26 -27.39 8.90 5.73
CA ALA A 26 -27.92 9.65 4.59
C ALA A 26 -27.24 11.02 4.43
N THR A 27 -26.88 11.65 5.55
CA THR A 27 -26.14 12.93 5.57
C THR A 27 -24.66 12.74 5.20
N ILE A 28 -24.09 11.57 5.50
CA ILE A 28 -22.72 11.19 5.09
C ILE A 28 -22.66 10.94 3.56
N ARG A 29 -23.65 10.22 3.00
CA ARG A 29 -23.72 9.92 1.56
C ARG A 29 -23.85 11.16 0.67
N THR A 30 -24.58 12.19 1.12
CA THR A 30 -24.84 13.39 0.30
C THR A 30 -23.64 14.34 0.21
N ARG A 31 -22.73 14.34 1.20
CA ARG A 31 -21.51 15.17 1.16
C ARG A 31 -20.40 14.57 0.27
N GLY A 32 -20.38 13.25 0.10
CA GLY A 32 -19.40 12.57 -0.78
C GLY A 32 -19.66 12.74 -2.28
N VAL A 33 -20.91 12.98 -2.70
CA VAL A 33 -21.27 13.12 -4.12
C VAL A 33 -20.79 14.45 -4.72
N THR A 34 -20.75 15.52 -3.93
CA THR A 34 -20.36 16.86 -4.40
C THR A 34 -18.86 16.97 -4.68
N ARG A 35 -18.02 16.21 -3.98
CA ARG A 35 -16.55 16.27 -4.13
C ARG A 35 -16.01 15.46 -5.33
N ARG A 36 -16.73 14.41 -5.77
CA ARG A 36 -16.37 13.61 -6.95
C ARG A 36 -16.39 14.39 -8.28
N ARG A 37 -17.12 15.52 -8.34
CA ARG A 37 -17.06 16.42 -9.51
C ARG A 37 -15.76 17.20 -9.63
N HIS A 38 -15.02 17.40 -8.54
CA HIS A 38 -13.79 18.20 -8.56
C HIS A 38 -12.53 17.35 -8.84
N HIS A 39 -12.45 16.11 -8.36
CA HIS A 39 -11.29 15.24 -8.64
C HIS A 39 -11.32 14.56 -10.02
N ALA A 40 -12.50 14.28 -10.59
CA ALA A 40 -12.61 13.76 -11.95
C ALA A 40 -12.19 14.78 -13.04
N LEU A 41 -12.10 16.07 -12.70
CA LEU A 41 -11.62 17.12 -13.61
C LEU A 41 -10.09 17.28 -13.59
N ALA A 42 -9.39 16.80 -12.56
CA ALA A 42 -7.93 16.93 -12.45
C ALA A 42 -7.17 15.90 -13.32
N VAL A 43 -7.75 14.72 -13.56
CA VAL A 43 -7.12 13.63 -14.34
C VAL A 43 -7.29 13.81 -15.86
N CYS A 44 -8.16 14.72 -16.31
CA CYS A 44 -8.44 14.94 -17.75
C CYS A 44 -7.84 16.23 -18.33
N ALA A 45 -7.11 17.05 -17.56
CA ALA A 45 -6.63 18.36 -18.00
C ALA A 45 -5.15 18.43 -18.41
N ALA A 46 -4.38 17.35 -18.28
CA ALA A 46 -2.96 17.34 -18.66
C ALA A 46 -2.70 17.06 -20.15
N ALA A 47 -3.74 16.94 -20.97
CA ALA A 47 -3.65 16.69 -22.40
C ALA A 47 -4.53 17.66 -23.19
N ILE A 48 -4.14 18.95 -23.25
CA ILE A 48 -4.36 19.89 -24.38
C ILE A 48 -3.60 21.19 -24.05
N ALA A 49 -2.56 21.49 -24.83
CA ALA A 49 -2.32 22.79 -25.48
C ALA A 49 -0.82 23.10 -25.64
N THR A 50 -0.27 22.71 -26.78
CA THR A 50 0.93 23.30 -27.35
C THR A 50 0.53 24.46 -28.28
N VAL A 51 1.31 25.55 -28.20
CA VAL A 51 1.51 26.65 -29.18
C VAL A 51 0.47 27.81 -29.23
N LEU A 52 0.87 29.04 -28.82
CA LEU A 52 1.17 30.21 -29.70
C LEU A 52 1.28 31.55 -28.90
N LEU A 53 2.47 32.14 -28.99
CA LEU A 53 2.90 33.56 -29.10
C LEU A 53 2.33 34.73 -28.25
N LEU A 54 3.32 35.51 -27.76
CA LEU A 54 3.44 36.98 -27.64
C LEU A 54 2.69 37.74 -26.53
N GLY A 55 3.46 38.50 -25.74
CA GLY A 55 3.02 39.82 -25.26
C GLY A 55 3.49 40.26 -23.86
N ALA A 56 4.67 40.87 -23.79
CA ALA A 56 5.05 42.04 -22.98
C ALA A 56 4.62 42.20 -21.49
N LEU A 57 5.65 42.28 -20.64
CA LEU A 57 5.91 43.32 -19.62
C LEU A 57 4.76 43.78 -18.70
N THR A 58 4.90 43.55 -17.38
CA THR A 58 5.20 44.60 -16.37
C THR A 58 5.37 43.99 -14.98
N GLY A 59 6.16 44.66 -14.13
CA GLY A 59 6.79 44.10 -12.94
C GLY A 59 5.92 44.02 -11.68
N GLY A 60 6.51 43.49 -10.61
CA GLY A 60 5.94 43.58 -9.27
C GLY A 60 6.47 42.56 -8.29
N LEU A 61 7.59 42.88 -7.62
CA LEU A 61 7.97 42.28 -6.35
C LEU A 61 6.83 42.42 -5.34
N ARG A 62 6.32 41.31 -4.82
CA ARG A 62 5.70 41.22 -3.47
C ARG A 62 5.68 39.76 -3.03
N GLY A 63 6.40 39.49 -1.94
CA GLY A 63 6.35 38.22 -1.23
C GLY A 63 4.94 37.94 -0.69
N GLY A 64 4.55 36.68 -0.82
CA GLY A 64 3.46 36.05 -0.09
C GLY A 64 4.02 34.74 0.43
N ALA A 65 4.37 34.74 1.71
CA ALA A 65 4.59 33.54 2.48
C ALA A 65 3.23 32.86 2.65
N ASP A 66 2.99 31.78 1.93
CA ASP A 66 2.04 30.77 2.37
C ASP A 66 2.84 29.59 2.90
N ALA A 67 2.93 29.59 4.22
CA ALA A 67 3.47 28.50 5.01
C ALA A 67 2.70 27.24 4.65
N ALA A 68 3.36 26.32 3.95
CA ALA A 68 3.10 24.91 4.10
C ALA A 68 3.23 24.62 5.60
N ARG A 69 2.10 24.37 6.25
CA ARG A 69 2.10 23.91 7.63
C ARG A 69 2.77 22.54 7.62
N ASP A 70 3.99 22.54 8.15
CA ASP A 70 4.71 21.34 8.55
C ASP A 70 3.75 20.39 9.26
N GLY A 71 3.39 19.30 8.59
CA GLY A 71 2.88 18.12 9.26
C GLY A 71 4.00 17.64 10.16
N GLN A 72 3.87 17.87 11.46
CA GLN A 72 4.76 17.27 12.45
C GLN A 72 4.73 15.77 12.22
N GLY A 73 5.83 15.23 11.68
CA GLY A 73 6.02 13.80 11.56
C GLY A 73 5.88 13.18 12.94
N VAL A 74 4.77 12.48 13.15
CA VAL A 74 4.58 11.64 14.32
C VAL A 74 5.71 10.59 14.24
N PRO A 75 6.59 10.47 15.25
CA PRO A 75 7.57 9.40 15.25
C PRO A 75 6.82 8.07 15.12
N PRO A 76 7.33 7.09 14.35
CA PRO A 76 6.67 5.80 14.20
C PRO A 76 6.40 5.27 15.60
N ALA A 77 5.13 5.01 15.92
CA ALA A 77 4.75 4.41 17.19
C ALA A 77 5.57 3.13 17.33
N SER A 78 6.22 2.94 18.48
CA SER A 78 6.91 1.67 18.76
C SER A 78 5.91 0.55 18.58
N GLN A 79 6.19 -0.38 17.66
CA GLN A 79 5.32 -1.51 17.40
C GLN A 79 5.03 -2.26 18.71
N PRO A 80 3.79 -2.69 18.96
CA PRO A 80 3.48 -3.48 20.14
C PRO A 80 4.36 -4.73 20.22
N HIS A 81 4.65 -5.18 21.44
CA HIS A 81 5.44 -6.40 21.67
C HIS A 81 4.57 -7.59 22.11
N GLU A 82 3.25 -7.43 22.14
CA GLU A 82 2.31 -8.46 22.53
C GLU A 82 0.99 -8.32 21.76
N LEU A 83 0.28 -9.43 21.62
CA LEU A 83 -1.05 -9.46 21.04
C LEU A 83 -2.01 -8.56 21.83
N SER A 84 -2.76 -7.73 21.11
CA SER A 84 -3.92 -7.06 21.70
C SER A 84 -4.96 -8.10 22.17
N PRO A 85 -5.81 -7.78 23.16
CA PRO A 85 -6.89 -8.68 23.56
C PRO A 85 -7.81 -9.08 22.40
N LEU A 86 -8.01 -8.16 21.44
CA LEU A 86 -8.79 -8.42 20.23
C LEU A 86 -8.08 -9.41 19.30
N ALA A 87 -6.78 -9.25 19.07
CA ALA A 87 -5.97 -10.17 18.25
C ALA A 87 -5.85 -11.55 18.90
N ALA A 88 -5.64 -11.62 20.23
CA ALA A 88 -5.61 -12.86 20.99
C ALA A 88 -6.95 -13.60 20.92
N ARG A 89 -8.08 -12.88 20.96
CA ARG A 89 -9.40 -13.47 20.75
C ARG A 89 -9.59 -13.93 19.31
N ALA A 90 -9.14 -13.16 18.32
CA ALA A 90 -9.21 -13.56 16.91
C ALA A 90 -8.44 -14.86 16.66
N LEU A 91 -7.23 -14.99 17.22
CA LEU A 91 -6.45 -16.23 17.17
C LEU A 91 -7.19 -17.43 17.79
N ALA A 92 -7.93 -17.21 18.89
CA ALA A 92 -8.65 -18.28 19.59
C ALA A 92 -9.97 -18.66 18.92
N ASP A 93 -10.72 -17.68 18.41
CA ASP A 93 -12.13 -17.84 18.00
C ASP A 93 -12.32 -17.93 16.47
N VAL A 94 -11.40 -17.42 15.66
CA VAL A 94 -11.52 -17.44 14.18
C VAL A 94 -10.84 -18.69 13.63
N PRO A 95 -11.58 -19.62 12.99
CA PRO A 95 -11.00 -20.82 12.42
C PRO A 95 -9.94 -20.50 11.36
N GLY A 96 -8.74 -21.06 11.50
CA GLY A 96 -7.64 -20.86 10.56
C GLY A 96 -6.83 -19.58 10.79
N ALA A 97 -7.09 -18.83 11.86
CA ALA A 97 -6.22 -17.73 12.26
C ALA A 97 -4.86 -18.27 12.73
N GLU A 98 -3.78 -17.58 12.34
CA GLU A 98 -2.41 -17.93 12.68
C GLU A 98 -1.68 -16.72 13.28
N GLN A 99 -0.86 -16.97 14.30
CA GLN A 99 0.02 -15.95 14.85
C GLN A 99 1.32 -15.93 14.05
N VAL A 100 1.67 -14.77 13.50
CA VAL A 100 2.86 -14.59 12.63
C VAL A 100 3.92 -13.70 13.25
N SER A 101 3.64 -13.08 14.39
CA SER A 101 4.62 -12.37 15.22
C SER A 101 4.12 -12.27 16.67
N ASP A 102 4.93 -11.71 17.56
CA ASP A 102 4.53 -11.51 18.97
C ASP A 102 3.27 -10.64 19.13
N TRP A 103 2.91 -9.84 18.12
CA TRP A 103 1.78 -8.92 18.17
C TRP A 103 0.82 -9.00 16.96
N GLN A 104 1.09 -9.85 15.97
CA GLN A 104 0.29 -9.95 14.75
C GLN A 104 -0.32 -11.33 14.55
N VAL A 105 -1.58 -11.32 14.09
CA VAL A 105 -2.31 -12.50 13.62
C VAL A 105 -2.78 -12.30 12.19
N VAL A 106 -2.74 -13.35 11.41
CA VAL A 106 -3.29 -13.43 10.07
C VAL A 106 -4.57 -14.24 10.12
N LEU A 107 -5.65 -13.68 9.60
CA LEU A 107 -6.94 -14.32 9.44
C LEU A 107 -7.07 -14.81 7.99
N PRO A 108 -7.73 -15.96 7.76
CA PRO A 108 -8.04 -16.40 6.41
C PRO A 108 -9.09 -15.47 5.77
N ASP A 109 -9.03 -15.35 4.45
CA ASP A 109 -10.01 -14.58 3.68
C ASP A 109 -11.44 -15.13 3.90
N PRO A 110 -12.40 -14.31 4.38
CA PRO A 110 -13.79 -14.75 4.47
C PRO A 110 -14.50 -14.73 3.10
N GLY A 111 -13.87 -14.22 2.03
CA GLY A 111 -14.40 -14.27 0.68
C GLY A 111 -13.97 -13.08 -0.17
N VAL A 112 -14.92 -12.24 -0.59
CA VAL A 112 -14.61 -11.11 -1.47
C VAL A 112 -14.67 -9.81 -0.69
N ALA A 113 -13.55 -9.09 -0.64
CA ALA A 113 -13.50 -7.74 -0.09
C ALA A 113 -14.48 -6.82 -0.83
N THR A 114 -15.30 -6.09 -0.07
CA THR A 114 -16.42 -5.28 -0.57
C THR A 114 -16.15 -3.80 -0.55
N ALA A 115 -15.17 -3.35 0.26
CA ALA A 115 -14.71 -1.98 0.28
C ALA A 115 -13.93 -1.67 -1.00
N TRP A 116 -14.66 -1.23 -2.04
CA TRP A 116 -14.16 -0.53 -3.23
C TRP A 116 -12.91 -1.14 -3.92
N PRO A 117 -12.81 -2.46 -4.13
CA PRO A 117 -11.67 -3.01 -4.88
C PRO A 117 -11.66 -2.43 -6.30
N GLN A 118 -10.54 -1.84 -6.70
CA GLN A 118 -10.40 -1.32 -8.06
C GLN A 118 -10.23 -2.49 -9.03
N ARG A 119 -11.32 -2.93 -9.65
CA ARG A 119 -11.30 -4.08 -10.56
C ARG A 119 -10.56 -3.77 -11.85
N VAL A 120 -9.70 -4.70 -12.26
CA VAL A 120 -9.01 -4.67 -13.55
C VAL A 120 -9.73 -5.61 -14.50
N ARG A 121 -10.23 -5.07 -15.61
CA ARG A 121 -10.77 -5.90 -16.68
C ARG A 121 -9.64 -6.54 -17.48
N ASP A 122 -9.87 -7.71 -18.04
CA ASP A 122 -8.86 -8.43 -18.83
C ASP A 122 -8.30 -7.59 -19.98
N GLU A 123 -9.10 -6.73 -20.62
CA GLU A 123 -8.61 -5.87 -21.71
C GLU A 123 -7.68 -4.74 -21.24
N GLN A 124 -7.65 -4.47 -19.93
CA GLN A 124 -6.76 -3.48 -19.34
C GLN A 124 -5.41 -4.10 -18.97
N LEU A 125 -5.32 -5.42 -18.84
CA LEU A 125 -4.06 -6.12 -18.58
C LEU A 125 -3.24 -6.25 -19.86
N GLN A 126 -2.00 -5.78 -19.80
CA GLN A 126 -1.03 -5.95 -20.85
C GLN A 126 -0.11 -7.11 -20.48
N GLY A 127 -0.23 -8.22 -21.21
CA GLY A 127 0.49 -9.45 -20.88
C GLY A 127 -0.15 -10.26 -19.76
N THR A 128 0.58 -11.26 -19.26
CA THR A 128 0.13 -12.13 -18.16
C THR A 128 0.79 -11.63 -16.86
N PRO A 129 0.01 -11.30 -15.82
CA PRO A 129 0.59 -10.98 -14.52
C PRO A 129 1.46 -12.12 -13.99
N VAL A 130 2.59 -11.77 -13.38
CA VAL A 130 3.55 -12.71 -12.82
C VAL A 130 3.37 -12.81 -11.31
N ALA A 131 3.38 -14.02 -10.78
CA ALA A 131 3.26 -14.23 -9.34
C ALA A 131 4.55 -13.80 -8.63
N THR A 132 4.43 -13.05 -7.54
CA THR A 132 5.61 -12.60 -6.77
C THR A 132 6.12 -13.66 -5.80
N GLY A 133 5.29 -14.65 -5.48
CA GLY A 133 5.53 -15.62 -4.41
C GLY A 133 5.26 -15.08 -3.00
N ALA A 134 4.80 -13.83 -2.88
CA ALA A 134 4.33 -13.23 -1.63
C ALA A 134 2.79 -13.20 -1.59
N HIS A 135 2.23 -12.91 -0.43
CA HIS A 135 0.79 -12.67 -0.26
C HIS A 135 0.49 -11.19 -0.06
N HIS A 136 -0.77 -10.79 -0.30
CA HIS A 136 -1.27 -9.47 0.05
C HIS A 136 -2.20 -9.55 1.25
N TYR A 137 -2.10 -8.56 2.13
CA TYR A 137 -2.85 -8.52 3.38
C TYR A 137 -3.74 -7.27 3.42
N ALA A 138 -5.02 -7.47 3.67
CA ALA A 138 -6.02 -6.42 3.77
C ALA A 138 -6.49 -6.23 5.22
N GLY A 139 -7.31 -5.19 5.38
CA GLY A 139 -7.95 -4.88 6.65
C GLY A 139 -9.21 -5.70 6.91
N VAL A 140 -9.55 -5.95 8.18
CA VAL A 140 -10.86 -6.56 8.54
C VAL A 140 -12.03 -5.73 8.01
N THR A 141 -11.93 -4.39 8.06
CA THR A 141 -12.97 -3.46 7.55
C THR A 141 -12.96 -3.28 6.03
N ALA A 142 -12.07 -3.97 5.30
CA ALA A 142 -12.16 -4.07 3.84
C ALA A 142 -13.33 -4.97 3.38
N TYR A 143 -13.94 -5.71 4.31
CA TYR A 143 -15.05 -6.63 4.09
C TYR A 143 -16.35 -6.10 4.70
N ASP A 144 -17.48 -6.69 4.31
CA ASP A 144 -18.77 -6.37 4.92
C ASP A 144 -18.81 -6.83 6.39
N ALA A 145 -19.56 -6.11 7.22
CA ALA A 145 -19.65 -6.39 8.65
C ALA A 145 -20.20 -7.79 8.99
N ASP A 146 -20.96 -8.41 8.09
CA ASP A 146 -21.51 -9.76 8.24
C ASP A 146 -20.55 -10.88 7.80
N ALA A 147 -19.41 -10.54 7.18
CA ALA A 147 -18.33 -11.48 6.90
C ALA A 147 -17.59 -11.92 8.17
N TRP A 148 -17.76 -11.19 9.27
CA TRP A 148 -17.04 -11.39 10.52
C TRP A 148 -17.97 -11.53 11.72
N PRO A 149 -17.53 -12.17 12.81
CA PRO A 149 -18.17 -12.01 14.10
C PRO A 149 -18.28 -10.52 14.46
N SER A 150 -19.45 -10.09 14.97
CA SER A 150 -19.72 -8.66 15.20
C SER A 150 -18.68 -7.99 16.09
N TRP A 151 -18.18 -8.69 17.10
CA TRP A 151 -17.16 -8.18 18.01
C TRP A 151 -15.82 -7.90 17.31
N LEU A 152 -15.48 -8.66 16.27
CA LEU A 152 -14.23 -8.48 15.53
C LEU A 152 -14.34 -7.25 14.64
N TYR A 153 -15.38 -7.19 13.81
CA TYR A 153 -15.59 -6.05 12.92
C TYR A 153 -15.78 -4.74 13.70
N GLN A 154 -16.62 -4.73 14.73
CA GLN A 154 -16.85 -3.53 15.54
C GLN A 154 -15.61 -3.14 16.35
N GLY A 155 -14.86 -4.12 16.86
CA GLY A 155 -13.61 -3.87 17.58
C GLY A 155 -12.58 -3.19 16.68
N VAL A 156 -12.31 -3.76 15.50
CA VAL A 156 -11.39 -3.19 14.50
C VAL A 156 -11.89 -1.81 14.05
N ALA A 157 -13.17 -1.67 13.71
CA ALA A 157 -13.72 -0.40 13.25
C ALA A 157 -13.64 0.71 14.30
N ALA A 158 -13.79 0.38 15.59
CA ALA A 158 -13.65 1.35 16.67
C ALA A 158 -12.20 1.85 16.79
N ILE A 159 -11.21 0.97 16.64
CA ILE A 159 -9.79 1.34 16.71
C ILE A 159 -9.40 2.18 15.49
N GLU A 160 -9.80 1.77 14.28
CA GLU A 160 -9.53 2.56 13.07
C GLU A 160 -10.18 3.96 13.14
N GLN A 161 -11.35 4.10 13.79
CA GLN A 161 -12.01 5.41 13.97
C GLN A 161 -11.28 6.30 14.97
N ASP A 162 -10.62 5.71 15.96
CA ASP A 162 -9.83 6.44 16.96
C ASP A 162 -8.44 6.84 16.40
N MET A 163 -7.87 6.00 15.53
CA MET A 163 -6.58 6.26 14.86
C MET A 163 -6.70 7.15 13.61
N GLY A 164 -7.86 7.16 12.94
CA GLY A 164 -8.07 7.91 11.70
C GLY A 164 -8.37 9.40 11.92
N ASP A 165 -7.94 10.24 10.99
CA ASP A 165 -8.28 11.66 10.91
C ASP A 165 -9.62 11.91 10.17
N GLY A 166 -10.60 11.00 10.27
CA GLY A 166 -11.94 11.14 9.67
C GLY A 166 -12.02 11.19 8.12
N ASP A 167 -10.91 11.52 7.44
CA ASP A 167 -10.77 11.65 5.98
C ASP A 167 -9.95 10.49 5.36
N SER A 168 -9.22 9.70 6.16
CA SER A 168 -8.30 8.62 5.70
C SER A 168 -8.80 7.18 5.94
N TYR A 169 -10.12 6.99 6.06
CA TYR A 169 -10.72 5.69 6.34
C TYR A 169 -11.00 4.90 5.05
N PRO A 170 -10.72 3.58 4.99
CA PRO A 170 -10.07 2.74 6.01
C PRO A 170 -8.54 2.76 5.91
N VAL A 171 -7.85 2.97 7.05
CA VAL A 171 -6.43 2.66 7.21
C VAL A 171 -6.38 1.14 7.39
N GLY A 172 -5.81 0.41 6.44
CA GLY A 172 -5.74 -1.05 6.49
C GLY A 172 -5.23 -1.54 7.84
N SER A 173 -5.86 -2.58 8.40
CA SER A 173 -5.66 -3.05 9.78
C SER A 173 -4.29 -3.70 10.08
N THR A 174 -3.28 -3.47 9.24
CA THR A 174 -1.91 -3.98 9.41
C THR A 174 -1.26 -3.45 10.69
N ASP A 175 -1.49 -2.17 11.01
CA ASP A 175 -0.88 -1.49 12.17
C ASP A 175 -1.47 -1.93 13.52
N MET A 176 -2.60 -2.67 13.51
CA MET A 176 -3.32 -3.12 14.71
C MET A 176 -3.06 -4.59 15.04
N GLY A 177 -2.26 -5.27 14.21
CA GLY A 177 -1.86 -6.65 14.42
C GLY A 177 -2.92 -7.68 14.06
N ILE A 178 -3.94 -7.30 13.28
CA ILE A 178 -4.92 -8.24 12.73
C ILE A 178 -4.97 -8.03 11.22
N LEU A 179 -4.43 -8.99 10.48
CA LEU A 179 -4.30 -8.96 9.03
C LEU A 179 -5.27 -9.97 8.41
N VAL A 180 -5.80 -9.69 7.22
CA VAL A 180 -6.58 -10.68 6.45
C VAL A 180 -5.76 -11.07 5.22
N ASP A 181 -5.39 -12.34 5.09
CA ASP A 181 -4.68 -12.84 3.91
C ASP A 181 -5.62 -12.90 2.71
N THR A 182 -5.42 -12.02 1.74
CA THR A 182 -6.21 -11.95 0.49
C THR A 182 -5.64 -12.83 -0.63
N GLY A 183 -4.57 -13.58 -0.34
CA GLY A 183 -3.95 -14.54 -1.23
C GLY A 183 -2.74 -14.00 -1.99
N GLN A 184 -2.38 -14.73 -3.05
CA GLN A 184 -1.17 -14.51 -3.83
C GLN A 184 -1.14 -13.11 -4.47
N ALA A 185 0.00 -12.44 -4.31
CA ALA A 185 0.30 -11.20 -4.97
C ALA A 185 0.93 -11.39 -6.36
N TYR A 186 0.68 -10.45 -7.25
CA TYR A 186 1.14 -10.46 -8.63
C TYR A 186 1.67 -9.08 -9.04
N LEU A 187 2.58 -9.07 -10.00
CA LEU A 187 2.95 -7.88 -10.77
C LEU A 187 2.37 -7.97 -12.17
N GLY A 188 1.85 -6.86 -12.67
CA GLY A 188 1.40 -6.76 -14.06
C GLY A 188 1.51 -5.35 -14.60
N CYS A 189 1.09 -5.17 -15.84
CA CYS A 189 0.96 -3.85 -16.46
C CYS A 189 -0.49 -3.56 -16.78
N VAL A 190 -1.03 -2.48 -16.19
CA VAL A 190 -2.44 -2.10 -16.32
C VAL A 190 -2.53 -0.81 -17.12
N GLY A 191 -3.31 -0.82 -18.20
CA GLY A 191 -3.36 0.31 -19.11
C GLY A 191 -4.37 0.16 -20.25
N ARG A 192 -4.28 1.07 -21.22
CA ARG A 192 -5.13 1.03 -22.43
C ARG A 192 -4.49 0.26 -23.58
N SER A 193 -3.17 0.10 -23.54
CA SER A 193 -2.35 -0.58 -24.53
C SER A 193 -0.96 -0.86 -23.95
N ALA A 194 -0.20 -1.74 -24.58
CA ALA A 194 1.15 -2.11 -24.12
C ALA A 194 2.13 -0.93 -24.05
N ASP A 195 1.98 0.07 -24.92
CA ASP A 195 2.76 1.32 -24.92
C ASP A 195 2.26 2.36 -23.91
N ARG A 196 1.13 2.09 -23.23
CA ARG A 196 0.45 3.01 -22.29
C ARG A 196 -0.15 2.23 -21.13
N CYS A 197 0.70 1.47 -20.44
CA CYS A 197 0.37 0.79 -19.21
C CYS A 197 1.38 1.13 -18.13
N GLY A 198 0.90 1.09 -16.88
CA GLY A 198 1.68 1.34 -15.67
C GLY A 198 1.92 0.06 -14.90
N ALA A 199 3.04 0.00 -14.17
CA ALA A 199 3.34 -1.13 -13.30
C ALA A 199 2.33 -1.18 -12.15
N ALA A 200 1.73 -2.35 -11.94
CA ALA A 200 0.69 -2.53 -10.95
C ALA A 200 0.97 -3.72 -10.04
N TYR A 201 0.71 -3.52 -8.76
CA TYR A 201 0.59 -4.59 -7.78
C TYR A 201 -0.86 -5.08 -7.75
N LEU A 202 -1.04 -6.38 -7.95
CA LEU A 202 -2.33 -6.99 -8.22
C LEU A 202 -2.57 -8.17 -7.28
N THR A 203 -3.82 -8.38 -6.93
CA THR A 203 -4.32 -9.64 -6.38
C THR A 203 -5.39 -10.22 -7.29
N ARG A 204 -5.84 -11.43 -6.99
CA ARG A 204 -6.89 -12.10 -7.75
C ARG A 204 -7.82 -12.86 -6.81
N ASP A 205 -9.11 -12.58 -6.95
CA ASP A 205 -10.18 -13.32 -6.27
C ASP A 205 -11.11 -14.01 -7.28
N ASP A 206 -12.19 -14.63 -6.79
CA ASP A 206 -13.19 -15.31 -7.60
C ASP A 206 -13.91 -14.42 -8.62
N ARG A 207 -13.85 -13.09 -8.46
CA ARG A 207 -14.43 -12.09 -9.36
C ARG A 207 -13.42 -11.51 -10.35
N GLY A 208 -12.16 -11.93 -10.28
CA GLY A 208 -11.10 -11.57 -11.21
C GLY A 208 -9.99 -10.74 -10.57
N TRP A 209 -9.35 -9.91 -11.37
CA TRP A 209 -8.19 -9.12 -10.96
C TRP A 209 -8.57 -7.88 -10.15
N VAL A 210 -7.83 -7.64 -9.07
CA VAL A 210 -7.92 -6.44 -8.25
C VAL A 210 -6.62 -5.67 -8.36
N TYR A 211 -6.77 -4.36 -8.59
CA TYR A 211 -5.69 -3.40 -8.52
C TYR A 211 -5.59 -2.92 -7.07
N GLU A 212 -4.46 -3.23 -6.43
CA GLU A 212 -4.21 -2.75 -5.07
C GLU A 212 -3.58 -1.36 -5.12
N TRP A 213 -2.47 -1.24 -5.86
CA TRP A 213 -1.76 0.02 -6.02
C TRP A 213 -0.86 0.01 -7.25
N GLY A 214 -0.51 1.21 -7.71
CA GLY A 214 0.47 1.41 -8.76
C GLY A 214 1.79 1.87 -8.17
N MET A 215 2.86 1.73 -8.93
CA MET A 215 4.19 2.13 -8.50
C MET A 215 4.38 3.66 -8.58
N GLY A 216 3.70 4.37 -7.67
CA GLY A 216 3.89 5.77 -7.31
C GLY A 216 4.08 6.76 -8.46
N THR A 217 5.35 7.12 -8.69
CA THR A 217 5.81 8.10 -9.69
C THR A 217 5.98 7.52 -11.07
N GLU A 218 6.22 6.21 -11.16
CA GLU A 218 6.66 5.51 -12.37
C GLU A 218 7.85 6.24 -13.04
N ASP A 219 8.64 7.01 -12.28
CA ASP A 219 9.75 7.76 -12.86
C ASP A 219 10.83 6.78 -13.33
N PHE A 220 10.96 5.61 -12.69
CA PHE A 220 11.78 4.48 -13.17
C PHE A 220 11.40 3.98 -14.57
N LEU A 221 10.20 4.29 -15.10
CA LEU A 221 9.86 3.96 -16.50
C LEU A 221 10.50 4.94 -17.50
N ARG A 222 11.07 6.05 -17.04
CA ARG A 222 11.69 7.06 -17.88
C ARG A 222 13.18 6.76 -18.05
N PRO A 223 13.71 6.80 -19.29
CA PRO A 223 15.14 6.63 -19.51
C PRO A 223 15.97 7.65 -18.70
N GLY A 224 16.96 7.15 -17.95
CA GLY A 224 17.87 7.96 -17.14
C GLY A 224 17.40 8.27 -15.73
N SER A 225 16.28 7.70 -15.28
CA SER A 225 15.88 7.70 -13.87
C SER A 225 16.61 6.61 -13.08
N ASP A 226 16.77 6.84 -11.78
CA ASP A 226 17.30 5.87 -10.82
C ASP A 226 16.26 4.78 -10.50
N MET A 227 16.69 3.74 -9.80
CA MET A 227 15.82 2.66 -9.32
C MET A 227 14.79 3.20 -8.33
N GLU A 228 13.55 2.74 -8.48
CA GLU A 228 12.53 2.91 -7.44
C GLU A 228 12.29 1.58 -6.72
N VAL A 229 12.16 1.62 -5.39
CA VAL A 229 11.96 0.45 -4.54
C VAL A 229 10.70 0.63 -3.69
N PHE A 230 9.83 -0.38 -3.73
CA PHE A 230 8.57 -0.46 -2.99
C PHE A 230 8.59 -1.66 -2.07
N LEU A 231 7.99 -1.51 -0.88
CA LEU A 231 7.93 -2.55 0.13
C LEU A 231 6.48 -2.89 0.46
N SER A 232 6.20 -4.18 0.60
CA SER A 232 4.92 -4.67 1.13
C SER A 232 5.20 -5.76 2.15
N ASP A 233 4.43 -5.79 3.23
CA ASP A 233 4.56 -6.84 4.23
C ASP A 233 4.24 -8.22 3.61
N ASP A 234 5.02 -9.23 3.99
CA ASP A 234 4.79 -10.63 3.61
C ASP A 234 4.88 -11.53 4.84
N TYR A 235 3.82 -12.30 5.10
CA TYR A 235 3.78 -13.29 6.18
C TYR A 235 3.58 -14.71 5.63
N ALA A 236 3.72 -14.92 4.32
CA ALA A 236 3.47 -16.22 3.68
C ALA A 236 4.44 -17.34 4.13
N SER A 237 5.50 -16.98 4.87
CA SER A 237 6.43 -17.93 5.50
C SER A 237 6.04 -18.34 6.93
N GLY A 238 4.98 -17.75 7.50
CA GLY A 238 4.57 -17.91 8.90
C GLY A 238 5.29 -16.97 9.87
N GLU A 239 6.23 -16.16 9.38
CA GLU A 239 7.03 -15.20 10.14
C GLU A 239 7.05 -13.86 9.40
N PRO A 240 7.37 -12.72 10.07
CA PRO A 240 7.38 -11.41 9.44
C PRO A 240 8.47 -11.31 8.38
N GLY A 241 8.06 -10.85 7.20
CA GLY A 241 8.94 -10.59 6.08
C GLY A 241 8.43 -9.41 5.26
N ARG A 242 9.18 -9.10 4.22
CA ARG A 242 8.84 -8.07 3.25
C ARG A 242 8.96 -8.63 1.84
N LEU A 243 7.94 -8.40 1.03
CA LEU A 243 8.08 -8.35 -0.41
C LEU A 243 8.80 -7.04 -0.77
N VAL A 244 9.89 -7.18 -1.52
CA VAL A 244 10.61 -6.07 -2.14
C VAL A 244 10.29 -6.08 -3.62
N LEU A 245 9.87 -4.93 -4.12
CA LEU A 245 9.60 -4.68 -5.54
C LEU A 245 10.53 -3.55 -5.98
N ALA A 246 11.18 -3.69 -7.12
CA ALA A 246 12.03 -2.66 -7.66
C ALA A 246 11.87 -2.54 -9.17
N GLY A 247 12.07 -1.34 -9.71
CA GLY A 247 11.95 -1.03 -11.12
C GLY A 247 13.14 -0.25 -11.63
N LEU A 248 13.59 -0.56 -12.85
CA LEU A 248 14.61 0.19 -13.59
C LEU A 248 14.21 0.40 -15.05
N PRO A 249 14.58 1.53 -15.67
CA PRO A 249 14.39 1.71 -17.10
C PRO A 249 15.34 0.79 -17.89
N GLY A 250 14.90 0.33 -19.06
CA GLY A 250 15.69 -0.58 -19.91
C GLY A 250 15.58 -2.05 -19.51
N THR A 251 16.32 -2.90 -20.22
CA THR A 251 16.20 -4.37 -20.14
C THR A 251 17.55 -5.06 -19.90
N ASP A 252 18.54 -4.31 -19.42
CA ASP A 252 19.92 -4.80 -19.32
C ASP A 252 20.19 -5.55 -18.00
N VAL A 253 19.28 -5.47 -17.03
CA VAL A 253 19.39 -6.19 -15.76
C VAL A 253 19.23 -7.69 -16.01
N ALA A 254 20.23 -8.46 -15.57
CA ALA A 254 20.24 -9.92 -15.64
C ALA A 254 20.13 -10.57 -14.25
N LYS A 255 20.45 -9.84 -13.18
CA LYS A 255 20.43 -10.34 -11.81
C LYS A 255 20.14 -9.21 -10.83
N VAL A 256 19.39 -9.52 -9.77
CA VAL A 256 19.17 -8.61 -8.64
C VAL A 256 19.54 -9.31 -7.32
N VAL A 257 20.09 -8.54 -6.39
CA VAL A 257 20.39 -9.00 -5.02
C VAL A 257 19.77 -8.02 -4.03
N LEU A 258 18.95 -8.56 -3.12
CA LEU A 258 18.39 -7.84 -1.99
C LEU A 258 19.34 -7.99 -0.80
N VAL A 259 19.73 -6.88 -0.19
CA VAL A 259 20.64 -6.88 0.96
C VAL A 259 19.88 -6.37 2.18
N THR A 260 19.78 -7.18 3.21
CA THR A 260 19.15 -6.81 4.48
C THR A 260 20.12 -6.06 5.39
N THR A 261 19.60 -5.38 6.41
CA THR A 261 20.39 -4.57 7.36
C THR A 261 21.40 -5.37 8.18
N ASP A 262 21.20 -6.69 8.32
CA ASP A 262 22.17 -7.61 8.94
C ASP A 262 23.28 -8.08 7.97
N GLY A 263 23.23 -7.64 6.70
CA GLY A 263 24.17 -8.00 5.65
C GLY A 263 23.84 -9.29 4.89
N THR A 264 22.71 -9.94 5.20
CA THR A 264 22.25 -11.11 4.44
C THR A 264 21.91 -10.71 3.00
N ARG A 265 22.28 -11.57 2.05
CA ARG A 265 22.08 -11.34 0.60
C ARG A 265 21.13 -12.38 0.05
N VAL A 266 19.99 -11.92 -0.45
CA VAL A 266 18.94 -12.78 -1.02
C VAL A 266 18.86 -12.54 -2.53
N PRO A 267 18.95 -13.59 -3.37
CA PRO A 267 18.71 -13.44 -4.79
C PRO A 267 17.24 -13.10 -5.05
N GLY A 268 16.97 -12.09 -5.89
CA GLY A 268 15.63 -11.81 -6.37
C GLY A 268 15.38 -12.38 -7.78
N THR A 269 14.17 -12.13 -8.25
CA THR A 269 13.69 -12.43 -9.60
C THR A 269 13.80 -11.18 -10.45
N VAL A 270 14.09 -11.37 -11.75
CA VAL A 270 14.22 -10.31 -12.73
C VAL A 270 13.32 -10.64 -13.92
N GLU A 271 12.51 -9.68 -14.33
CA GLU A 271 11.68 -9.74 -15.54
C GLU A 271 11.95 -8.49 -16.39
N ALA A 272 12.75 -8.68 -17.43
CA ALA A 272 13.15 -7.62 -18.35
C ALA A 272 12.13 -7.49 -19.50
N GLY A 273 11.34 -6.41 -19.49
CA GLY A 273 10.42 -6.04 -20.57
C GLY A 273 9.13 -6.86 -20.67
N SER A 274 8.98 -7.93 -19.87
CA SER A 274 7.82 -8.84 -19.90
C SER A 274 6.66 -8.35 -19.03
N VAL A 275 6.97 -7.78 -17.86
CA VAL A 275 5.96 -7.14 -16.99
C VAL A 275 5.61 -5.78 -17.56
N VAL A 276 6.57 -4.86 -17.67
CA VAL A 276 6.38 -3.55 -18.30
C VAL A 276 7.29 -3.43 -19.53
N PRO A 277 6.73 -3.17 -20.72
CA PRO A 277 7.55 -3.05 -21.93
C PRO A 277 8.66 -2.00 -21.81
N GLY A 278 9.89 -2.40 -22.15
CA GLY A 278 11.06 -1.51 -22.16
C GLY A 278 11.65 -1.18 -20.79
N SER A 279 11.14 -1.75 -19.71
CA SER A 279 11.66 -1.59 -18.35
C SER A 279 11.87 -2.95 -17.69
N THR A 280 12.68 -3.00 -16.65
CA THR A 280 12.94 -4.21 -15.88
C THR A 280 12.24 -4.12 -14.54
N MET A 281 11.41 -5.12 -14.25
CA MET A 281 10.85 -5.33 -12.93
C MET A 281 11.66 -6.37 -12.18
N MET A 282 11.88 -6.13 -10.90
CA MET A 282 12.65 -6.98 -10.01
C MET A 282 11.86 -7.19 -8.73
N TRP A 283 11.93 -8.38 -8.14
CA TRP A 283 11.32 -8.60 -6.84
C TRP A 283 11.95 -9.74 -6.07
N GLY A 284 11.72 -9.77 -4.77
CA GLY A 284 12.05 -10.91 -3.93
C GLY A 284 11.52 -10.72 -2.53
N ARG A 285 11.75 -11.71 -1.68
CA ARG A 285 11.26 -11.69 -0.30
C ARG A 285 12.44 -11.73 0.66
N VAL A 286 12.39 -10.92 1.69
CA VAL A 286 13.40 -10.86 2.74
C VAL A 286 12.74 -11.01 4.11
N GLN A 287 13.48 -11.60 5.06
CA GLN A 287 13.13 -11.52 6.47
C GLN A 287 13.87 -10.34 7.09
N GLY A 288 13.16 -9.51 7.84
CA GLY A 288 13.71 -8.28 8.42
C GLY A 288 13.73 -7.08 7.47
N ASP A 289 14.55 -6.08 7.82
CA ASP A 289 14.61 -4.81 7.10
C ASP A 289 15.58 -4.86 5.92
N LEU A 290 15.18 -4.24 4.83
CA LEU A 290 16.00 -4.09 3.63
C LEU A 290 16.96 -2.90 3.78
N ALA A 291 18.23 -3.10 3.43
CA ALA A 291 19.26 -2.08 3.41
C ALA A 291 19.60 -1.61 1.99
N ALA A 292 19.58 -2.50 0.99
CA ALA A 292 19.87 -2.12 -0.39
C ALA A 292 19.27 -3.10 -1.42
N VAL A 293 19.11 -2.63 -2.65
CA VAL A 293 18.80 -3.42 -3.84
C VAL A 293 19.91 -3.20 -4.87
N ILE A 294 20.56 -4.28 -5.30
CA ILE A 294 21.67 -4.21 -6.26
C ILE A 294 21.30 -4.92 -7.54
N ALA A 295 21.28 -4.20 -8.65
CA ALA A 295 21.03 -4.71 -9.99
C ALA A 295 22.34 -4.88 -10.76
N TYR A 296 22.48 -6.02 -11.42
CA TYR A 296 23.65 -6.39 -12.22
C TYR A 296 23.27 -6.70 -13.64
N ASP A 297 24.16 -6.38 -14.57
CA ASP A 297 24.05 -6.77 -15.97
C ASP A 297 24.44 -8.25 -16.19
N SER A 298 24.40 -8.69 -17.45
CA SER A 298 24.78 -10.07 -17.83
C SER A 298 26.27 -10.39 -17.68
N SER A 299 27.14 -9.38 -17.59
CA SER A 299 28.58 -9.54 -17.40
C SER A 299 28.96 -9.62 -15.90
N GLY A 300 28.04 -9.25 -15.02
CA GLY A 300 28.22 -9.18 -13.58
C GLY A 300 28.66 -7.80 -13.09
N GLU A 301 28.66 -6.79 -13.95
CA GLU A 301 28.86 -5.39 -13.58
C GLU A 301 27.60 -4.85 -12.89
N VAL A 302 27.80 -3.96 -11.91
CA VAL A 302 26.70 -3.29 -11.21
C VAL A 302 26.12 -2.22 -12.14
N ILE A 303 24.83 -2.35 -12.44
CA ILE A 303 24.05 -1.30 -13.12
C ILE A 303 23.69 -0.23 -12.10
N GLU A 304 23.16 -0.66 -10.95
CA GLU A 304 22.79 0.23 -9.86
C GLU A 304 22.88 -0.48 -8.50
N ASP A 305 23.28 0.29 -7.48
CA ASP A 305 23.31 -0.09 -6.08
C ASP A 305 22.47 0.94 -5.31
N HIS A 306 21.21 0.58 -5.05
CA HIS A 306 20.22 1.46 -4.43
C HIS A 306 20.17 1.20 -2.93
N GLU A 307 20.81 2.06 -2.13
CA GLU A 307 20.78 2.00 -0.68
C GLU A 307 19.50 2.63 -0.12
N LEU A 308 18.76 1.90 0.70
CA LEU A 308 17.59 2.42 1.39
C LEU A 308 18.02 3.30 2.55
N GLN A 309 17.68 4.59 2.50
CA GLN A 309 17.93 5.49 3.62
C GLN A 309 16.84 5.36 4.69
N PRO A 310 17.21 5.35 5.99
CA PRO A 310 16.23 5.41 7.06
C PRO A 310 15.44 6.72 6.98
N CYS A 311 14.12 6.62 7.00
CA CYS A 311 13.23 7.78 7.06
C CYS A 311 13.56 8.66 8.26
N SER A 312 14.21 9.80 8.01
CA SER A 312 14.42 10.84 9.01
C SER A 312 13.91 12.16 8.46
N SER A 313 12.99 12.81 9.18
CA SER A 313 12.54 14.16 8.82
C SER A 313 13.76 15.09 8.75
N PRO A 314 13.97 15.85 7.65
CA PRO A 314 13.03 16.19 6.58
C PRO A 314 13.24 15.43 5.25
N VAL A 315 13.96 14.31 5.25
CA VAL A 315 14.26 13.55 4.04
C VAL A 315 13.02 12.79 3.60
N ASP A 316 12.45 13.21 2.46
CA ASP A 316 11.46 12.44 1.71
C ASP A 316 12.16 11.17 1.24
N CYS A 317 11.87 10.04 1.89
CA CYS A 317 12.57 8.80 1.60
C CYS A 317 11.81 8.03 0.53
N GLU A 318 12.57 7.47 -0.41
CA GLU A 318 12.12 6.87 -1.67
C GLU A 318 11.29 5.59 -1.49
N VAL A 319 11.09 5.13 -0.25
CA VAL A 319 10.26 3.98 0.07
C VAL A 319 8.79 4.40 0.07
N ARG A 320 8.06 3.96 -0.95
CA ARG A 320 6.60 4.11 -1.07
C ARG A 320 5.88 2.78 -0.98
#